data_AF-A0A4P9Z0J7-F1
#
_entry.id   AF-A0A4P9Z0J7-F1
#
_cell.length_a   1.000
_cell.length_b   1.000
_cell.length_c   1.000
_cell.angle_alpha   90.00
_cell.angle_beta   90.00
_cell.angle_gamma   90.00
#
_symmetry.space_group_name_H-M   'P 1'
#
loop_
_entity.id
_entity.type
_entity.pdbx_description
1 polymer ?
#
loop_
_entity_poly.entity_id
_entity_poly.type
_entity_poly.pdbx_seq_one_letter_code
_entity_poly.pdbx_strand_id
1 'polypeptide(L)' 'KTTRPWKDRTGTFEVNAEFLRLDDGKVHLHKENGVKIAVPLEKLSEADVEYVLRVTGQS' A
#
# COMPACT_ATOMS: atom_id res chain seq x y z
N LYS A 1 6.59 -4.80 -13.04
CA LYS A 1 5.94 -5.11 -11.74
C LYS A 1 6.99 -4.92 -10.68
N THR A 2 6.90 -3.86 -9.88
CA THR A 2 7.95 -3.48 -8.93
C THR A 2 7.38 -3.56 -7.52
N THR A 3 7.97 -4.39 -6.67
CA THR A 3 7.61 -4.51 -5.25
C THR A 3 8.36 -3.47 -4.44
N ARG A 4 7.75 -2.99 -3.35
CA ARG A 4 8.38 -2.11 -2.35
C ARG A 4 7.90 -2.50 -0.95
N PRO A 5 8.62 -2.13 0.12
CA PRO A 5 8.12 -2.29 1.47
C PRO A 5 6.92 -1.36 1.72
N TRP A 6 5.87 -1.91 2.33
CA TRP A 6 4.69 -1.22 2.84
C TRP A 6 4.62 -1.41 4.34
N LYS A 7 4.31 -0.35 5.08
CA LYS A 7 4.23 -0.35 6.53
C LYS A 7 2.88 0.16 6.98
N ASP A 8 2.40 -0.38 8.09
CA ASP A 8 1.27 0.22 8.79
C ASP A 8 1.69 1.51 9.51
N ARG A 9 0.72 2.32 9.94
CA ARG A 9 0.96 3.61 10.60
C ARG A 9 1.78 3.49 11.90
N THR A 10 1.75 2.35 12.57
CA THR A 10 2.54 2.09 13.79
C THR A 10 3.95 1.57 13.49
N GLY A 11 4.21 1.11 12.26
CA GLY A 11 5.46 0.45 11.87
C GLY A 11 5.63 -0.96 12.43
N THR A 12 4.62 -1.52 13.09
CA THR A 12 4.64 -2.88 13.66
C THR A 12 4.62 -3.96 12.58
N PHE A 13 3.91 -3.69 11.49
CA PHE A 13 3.72 -4.61 10.38
C PHE A 13 4.36 -4.02 9.13
N GLU A 14 5.20 -4.84 8.48
CA GLU A 14 5.84 -4.52 7.21
C GLU A 14 5.65 -5.68 6.22
N VAL A 15 5.45 -5.34 4.95
CA VAL A 15 5.35 -6.34 3.87
C VAL A 15 5.92 -5.81 2.55
N ASN A 16 6.67 -6.64 1.83
CA ASN A 16 7.03 -6.36 0.44
C ASN A 16 5.87 -6.72 -0.49
N ALA A 17 5.39 -5.73 -1.23
CA ALA A 17 4.26 -5.90 -2.13
C ALA A 17 4.26 -4.92 -3.31
N GLU A 18 3.61 -5.34 -4.40
CA GLU A 18 3.30 -4.51 -5.56
C GLU A 18 1.98 -3.76 -5.32
N PHE A 19 1.96 -2.45 -5.61
CA PHE A 19 0.71 -1.67 -5.66
C PHE A 19 -0.13 -2.12 -6.86
N LEU A 20 -1.39 -2.47 -6.62
CA LEU A 20 -2.33 -2.80 -7.69
C LEU A 20 -3.25 -1.63 -8.02
N ARG A 21 -3.95 -1.10 -7.02
CA ARG A 21 -4.91 0.01 -7.16
C ARG A 21 -5.32 0.59 -5.81
N LEU A 22 -5.89 1.78 -5.84
CA LEU A 22 -6.68 2.37 -4.76
C LEU A 22 -8.15 2.28 -5.16
N ASP A 23 -8.99 1.68 -4.32
CA ASP A 23 -10.42 1.48 -4.55
C ASP A 23 -11.16 1.52 -3.22
N ASP A 24 -12.26 2.27 -3.11
CA ASP A 24 -13.05 2.42 -1.88
C ASP A 24 -12.20 2.76 -0.62
N GLY A 25 -11.24 3.69 -0.78
CA GLY A 25 -10.33 4.09 0.30
C GLY A 25 -9.34 2.98 0.76
N LYS A 26 -9.26 1.86 0.04
CA LYS A 26 -8.39 0.73 0.34
C LYS A 26 -7.34 0.55 -0.74
N VAL A 27 -6.11 0.35 -0.28
CA VAL A 27 -4.96 0.03 -1.09
C VAL A 27 -4.91 -1.48 -1.31
N HIS A 28 -5.03 -1.88 -2.57
CA HIS A 28 -4.88 -3.27 -2.98
C HIS A 28 -3.41 -3.56 -3.28
N LEU A 29 -2.84 -4.53 -2.56
CA LEU A 29 -1.45 -4.93 -2.67
C LEU A 29 -1.34 -6.40 -3.09
N HIS A 30 -0.33 -6.73 -3.89
CA HIS A 30 0.05 -8.11 -4.22
C HIS A 30 1.39 -8.44 -3.58
N LYS A 31 1.36 -9.27 -2.55
CA LYS A 31 2.55 -9.73 -1.85
C LYS A 31 3.38 -10.64 -2.75
N GLU A 32 4.68 -10.73 -2.47
CA GLU A 32 5.61 -11.61 -3.21
C GLU A 32 5.24 -13.09 -3.14
N ASN A 33 4.55 -13.51 -2.07
CA ASN A 33 4.04 -14.87 -1.90
C ASN A 33 2.76 -15.18 -2.70
N GLY A 34 2.29 -14.26 -3.56
CA GLY A 34 1.10 -14.43 -4.38
C GLY A 34 -0.22 -14.00 -3.73
N VAL A 35 -0.21 -13.67 -2.44
CA VAL A 35 -1.41 -13.24 -1.71
C VAL A 35 -1.76 -11.80 -2.06
N LYS A 36 -3.04 -11.54 -2.36
CA LYS A 36 -3.59 -10.19 -2.52
C LYS A 36 -4.27 -9.76 -1.24
N ILE A 37 -3.97 -8.55 -0.78
CA ILE A 37 -4.59 -7.95 0.40
C ILE A 37 -5.17 -6.58 0.06
N ALA A 38 -6.14 -6.14 0.87
CA ALA A 38 -6.66 -4.78 0.85
C ALA A 38 -6.43 -4.17 2.23
N VAL A 39 -5.77 -3.01 2.27
CA VAL A 39 -5.46 -2.28 3.51
C VAL A 39 -6.09 -0.91 3.43
N PRO A 40 -6.87 -0.46 4.43
CA PRO A 40 -7.36 0.92 4.46
C PRO A 40 -6.21 1.91 4.35
N LEU A 41 -6.34 2.93 3.49
CA LEU A 41 -5.29 3.92 3.24
C LEU A 41 -4.85 4.61 4.54
N GLU A 42 -5.81 4.94 5.41
CA GLU A 42 -5.57 5.57 6.72
C GLU A 42 -4.75 4.73 7.71
N LYS A 43 -4.61 3.42 7.45
CA LYS A 43 -3.83 2.49 8.29
C LYS A 43 -2.40 2.33 7.82
N LEU A 44 -2.04 2.87 6.66
CA LEU A 44 -0.67 2.84 6.16
C LEU A 44 0.18 3.94 6.77
N SER A 45 1.51 3.79 6.67
CA SER A 45 2.45 4.83 7.05
C SER A 45 2.28 6.07 6.18
N GLU A 46 2.67 7.24 6.70
CA GLU A 46 2.54 8.52 5.99
C GLU A 46 3.26 8.48 4.62
N ALA A 47 4.46 7.91 4.58
CA ALA A 47 5.22 7.73 3.34
C ALA A 47 4.50 6.84 2.31
N ASP A 48 3.77 5.83 2.78
CA ASP A 48 3.00 4.95 1.90
C ASP A 48 1.71 5.60 1.42
N VAL A 49 1.07 6.43 2.25
CA VAL A 49 -0.07 7.26 1.86
C VAL A 49 0.35 8.26 0.78
N GLU A 50 1.44 9.00 0.99
CA GLU A 50 1.99 9.93 0.01
C GLU A 50 2.33 9.25 -1.31
N TYR A 51 2.96 8.07 -1.24
CA TYR A 51 3.24 7.27 -2.43
C TYR A 51 1.95 6.95 -3.19
N VAL A 52 0.91 6.48 -2.51
CA VAL A 52 -0.39 6.14 -3.13
C VAL A 52 -1.00 7.38 -3.79
N LEU A 53 -1.08 8.51 -3.10
CA LEU A 53 -1.65 9.75 -3.64
C LEU A 53 -0.88 10.22 -4.88
N ARG A 54 0.45 10.12 -4.87
CA ARG A 54 1.29 10.46 -6.01
C ARG A 54 1.04 9.57 -7.23
N VAL A 55 0.93 8.25 -7.04
CA VAL A 55 0.74 7.31 -8.15
C VAL A 55 -0.70 7.29 -8.67
N THR A 56 -1.68 7.68 -7.85
CA THR A 56 -3.08 7.81 -8.26
C THR A 56 -3.41 9.20 -8.82
N GLY A 57 -2.48 10.15 -8.77
CA GLY A 57 -2.70 11.53 -9.22
C GLY A 57 -3.65 12.31 -8.31
N GLN A 58 -3.73 11.93 -7.03
CA GLN A 58 -4.55 12.59 -6.00
C GLN A 58 -3.71 13.51 -5.09
N SER A 59 -2.47 13.81 -5.48
CA SER A 59 -1.55 14.73 -4.80
C SER A 59 -1.85 16.19 -5.05
#